data_AF-A0A844GKV1-F1
#
_entry.id   AF-A0A844GKV1-F1
#
_cell.length_a   1.000
_cell.length_b   1.000
_cell.length_c   1.000
_cell.angle_alpha   90.00
_cell.angle_beta   90.00
_cell.angle_gamma   90.00
#
_symmetry.space_group_name_H-M   'P 1'
#
loop_
_entity.id
_entity.type
_entity.pdbx_description
1 polymer ?
#
loop_
_entity_poly.entity_id
_entity_poly.type
_entity_poly.pdbx_seq_one_letter_code
_entity_poly.pdbx_strand_id
1 'polypeptide(L)' 'MADWRTWKKGRKTTWHWNEFDGSGSREGIITEVHEDHAIMEADGMHLWIDDDTAEMFS' A
#
# COMPACT_ATOMS: atom_id res chain seq x y z
N MET A 1 -3.68 -9.75 8.42
CA MET A 1 -2.90 -9.66 7.17
C MET A 1 -3.81 -9.05 6.13
N ALA A 2 -3.43 -7.93 5.54
CA ALA A 2 -4.23 -7.34 4.48
C ALA A 2 -3.96 -8.11 3.19
N ASP A 3 -4.99 -8.74 2.62
CA ASP A 3 -4.85 -9.50 1.38
C ASP A 3 -4.80 -8.53 0.17
N TRP A 4 -3.62 -7.98 -0.09
CA TRP A 4 -3.36 -7.09 -1.23
C TRP A 4 -3.67 -7.75 -2.58
N ARG A 5 -3.60 -9.08 -2.65
CA ARG A 5 -4.00 -9.89 -3.82
C ARG A 5 -5.47 -9.71 -4.22
N THR A 6 -6.32 -9.26 -3.29
CA THR A 6 -7.74 -8.98 -3.58
C THR A 6 -7.97 -7.55 -4.09
N TRP A 7 -6.93 -6.72 -4.09
CA TRP A 7 -7.05 -5.33 -4.46
C TRP A 7 -7.13 -5.16 -5.97
N LYS A 8 -7.77 -4.07 -6.38
CA LYS A 8 -7.97 -3.74 -7.79
C LYS A 8 -7.37 -2.37 -8.06
N LYS A 9 -6.87 -2.19 -9.27
CA LYS A 9 -6.48 -0.88 -9.78
C LYS A 9 -7.62 0.14 -9.56
N GLY A 10 -7.30 1.29 -9.00
CA GLY A 10 -8.22 2.34 -8.60
C GLY A 10 -8.78 2.22 -7.18
N ARG A 11 -8.42 1.17 -6.42
CA ARG A 11 -8.75 1.08 -4.99
C ARG A 11 -8.00 2.16 -4.23
N LYS A 12 -8.71 2.97 -3.45
CA LYS A 12 -8.11 3.83 -2.43
C LYS A 12 -7.59 2.94 -1.29
N THR A 13 -6.34 3.13 -0.93
CA THR A 13 -5.73 2.47 0.22
C THR A 13 -4.98 3.50 1.04
N THR A 14 -4.78 3.20 2.31
CA THR A 14 -3.98 4.04 3.20
C THR A 14 -2.77 3.24 3.64
N TRP A 15 -1.59 3.79 3.36
CA TRP A 15 -0.34 3.27 3.88
C TRP A 15 -0.11 3.86 5.27
N HIS A 16 0.13 3.01 6.25
CA HIS A 16 0.42 3.35 7.63
C HIS A 16 1.85 2.92 7.95
N TRP A 17 2.72 3.84 8.32
CA TRP A 17 4.05 3.49 8.83
C TRP A 17 4.07 3.74 10.34
N ASN A 18 4.73 2.82 11.06
CA ASN A 18 4.98 2.96 12.48
C ASN A 18 6.47 2.78 12.70
N GLU A 19 7.20 3.90 12.69
CA GLU A 19 8.64 3.92 12.94
C GLU A 19 8.93 4.47 14.33
N PHE A 20 10.11 4.14 14.86
CA PHE A 20 10.59 4.59 16.18
C PHE A 20 10.57 6.12 16.33
N ASP A 21 10.71 6.87 15.23
CA ASP A 21 10.71 8.34 15.19
C ASP A 21 9.33 8.95 14.89
N GLY A 22 8.32 8.13 14.55
CA GLY A 22 6.99 8.62 14.26
C GLY A 22 6.11 7.59 13.59
N SER A 23 4.81 7.68 13.90
CA SER A 23 3.77 6.98 13.18
C SER A 23 3.00 7.95 12.30
N GLY A 24 2.63 7.49 11.12
CA GLY A 24 1.87 8.29 10.19
C GLY A 24 1.06 7.43 9.23
N SER A 25 0.21 8.10 8.48
CA SER A 25 -0.58 7.46 7.45
C SER A 25 -0.66 8.35 6.22
N ARG A 26 -0.62 7.74 5.04
CA ARG A 26 -0.68 8.42 3.76
C ARG A 26 -1.66 7.69 2.87
N GLU A 27 -2.63 8.44 2.39
CA GLU A 27 -3.61 7.96 1.44
C GLU A 27 -3.05 7.93 0.02
N GLY A 28 -3.50 6.97 -0.77
CA GLY A 28 -3.15 6.81 -2.16
C GLY A 28 -4.05 5.81 -2.85
N ILE A 29 -3.72 5.50 -4.10
CA ILE A 29 -4.52 4.64 -4.97
C ILE A 29 -3.67 3.53 -5.55
N ILE A 30 -4.22 2.32 -5.61
CA ILE A 30 -3.56 1.23 -6.32
C ILE A 30 -3.57 1.53 -7.82
N THR A 31 -2.40 1.74 -8.41
CA THR A 31 -2.26 2.00 -9.84
C THR A 31 -1.99 0.73 -10.62
N GLU A 32 -1.35 -0.26 -9.99
CA GLU A 32 -0.98 -1.53 -10.62
C GLU A 32 -1.09 -2.68 -9.61
N VAL A 33 -1.46 -3.86 -10.10
CA VAL A 33 -1.51 -5.09 -9.31
C VAL A 33 -0.90 -6.18 -10.17
N HIS A 34 0.19 -6.75 -9.68
CA HIS A 34 0.88 -7.90 -10.26
C HIS A 34 0.61 -9.15 -9.41
N GLU A 35 1.04 -10.30 -9.89
CA GLU A 35 0.82 -11.58 -9.19
C GLU A 35 1.65 -11.69 -7.91
N ASP A 36 2.76 -10.97 -7.85
CA ASP A 36 3.77 -11.00 -6.78
C ASP A 36 3.75 -9.77 -5.87
N HIS A 37 3.29 -8.61 -6.39
CA HIS A 37 3.21 -7.35 -5.64
C HIS A 37 2.12 -6.43 -6.22
N ALA A 38 1.67 -5.44 -5.45
CA ALA A 38 0.87 -4.31 -5.92
C ALA A 38 1.65 -3.00 -5.83
N ILE A 39 1.27 -2.03 -6.65
CA ILE A 39 1.83 -0.68 -6.64
C ILE A 39 0.73 0.30 -6.23
N MET A 40 1.02 1.09 -5.21
CA MET A 40 0.22 2.23 -4.79
C MET A 40 0.90 3.52 -5.22
N GLU A 41 0.15 4.42 -5.83
CA GLU A 41 0.56 5.80 -6.00
C GLU A 41 -0.03 6.67 -4.90
N ALA A 42 0.82 7.39 -4.19
CA ALA A 42 0.43 8.36 -3.18
C ALA A 42 1.18 9.66 -3.43
N ASP A 43 0.49 10.72 -3.86
CA ASP A 43 1.07 12.06 -4.07
C ASP A 43 2.40 12.01 -4.85
N GLY A 44 2.38 11.34 -6.01
CA GLY A 44 3.53 11.19 -6.92
C GLY A 44 4.59 10.16 -6.51
N MET A 45 4.41 9.45 -5.39
CA MET A 45 5.30 8.36 -4.96
C MET A 45 4.66 7.01 -5.26
N HIS A 46 5.43 6.09 -5.86
CA HIS A 46 5.01 4.70 -6.09
C HIS A 46 5.57 3.80 -4.98
N LEU A 47 4.67 3.28 -4.15
CA LEU A 47 4.95 2.36 -3.05
C LEU A 47 4.72 0.91 -3.52
N TRP A 48 5.69 0.06 -3.24
CA TRP A 48 5.59 -1.38 -3.46
C TRP A 48 4.89 -2.04 -2.28
N ILE A 49 3.92 -2.89 -2.58
CA ILE A 49 3.15 -3.67 -1.61
C ILE A 49 3.35 -5.15 -1.92
N ASP A 50 3.91 -5.87 -0.97
CA ASP A 50 4.09 -7.31 -0.98
C ASP A 50 3.47 -7.91 0.29
N ASP A 51 3.65 -9.20 0.55
CA ASP A 51 3.05 -9.89 1.71
C ASP A 51 3.51 -9.31 3.06
N ASP A 52 4.79 -8.92 3.17
CA ASP A 52 5.40 -8.37 4.40
C ASP A 52 4.99 -6.91 4.62
N THR A 53 4.86 -6.15 3.53
CA THR A 53 4.48 -4.74 3.63
C THR A 53 2.98 -4.52 3.65
N ALA A 54 2.16 -5.44 3.13
CA ALA A 54 0.70 -5.28 3.03
C ALA A 54 0.01 -5.08 4.38
N GLU A 55 0.56 -5.62 5.47
CA GLU A 55 0.06 -5.36 6.82
C GLU A 55 0.18 -3.89 7.26
N MET A 56 1.06 -3.11 6.60
CA MET A 56 1.16 -1.67 6.76
C MET A 56 0.09 -0.91 5.96
N PHE A 57 -0.84 -1.56 5.27
CA PHE A 57 -1.85 -0.91 4.42
C PHE A 57 -3.28 -1.34 4.81
N SER A 58 -4.26 -0.43 4.66
CA SER A 58 -5.70 -0.73 4.81
C SER A 58 -6.57 -0.24 3.66
#